data_AF-A0A7J2Z0D6-F1
#
_entry.id   AF-A0A7J2Z0D6-F1
#
_cell.length_a   1.000
_cell.length_b   1.000
_cell.length_c   1.000
_cell.angle_alpha   90.00
_cell.angle_beta   90.00
_cell.angle_gamma   90.00
#
_symmetry.space_group_name_H-M   'P 1'
#
loop_
_entity.id
_entity.type
_entity.pdbx_description
1 polymer ?
#
loop_
_entity_poly.entity_id
_entity_poly.type
_entity_poly.pdbx_seq_one_letter_code
_entity_poly.pdbx_strand_id
1 'polypeptide(L)'
;MKRVSLEEVVDDIIYFSLSAFLSIVATFIFDIHHSFYQDNLFPLKFIFRTKEVYLVSALAGGILGLIWIKVFLFALQKNTFAKIKNYFRKFKKLLK
;
A
#
# COMPACT_ATOMS: atom_id res chain seq x y z
N MET A 1 -6.15 -9.87 25.89
CA MET A 1 -6.37 -9.15 24.61
C MET A 1 -5.88 -7.72 24.81
N LYS A 2 -4.84 -7.27 24.10
CA LYS A 2 -4.51 -5.83 24.08
C LYS A 2 -5.66 -5.12 23.36
N ARG A 3 -6.23 -4.08 23.98
CA ARG A 3 -7.25 -3.25 23.31
C ARG A 3 -6.55 -2.46 22.21
N VAL A 4 -7.08 -2.52 20.99
CA VAL A 4 -6.67 -1.61 19.91
C VAL A 4 -6.98 -0.19 20.39
N SER A 5 -5.99 0.70 20.36
CA SER A 5 -6.21 2.09 20.78
C SER A 5 -6.96 2.84 19.68
N LEU A 6 -7.69 3.90 20.07
CA LEU A 6 -8.34 4.79 19.09
C LEU A 6 -7.30 5.39 18.13
N GLU A 7 -6.11 5.72 18.66
CA GLU A 7 -4.97 6.22 17.91
C GLU A 7 -4.53 5.23 16.81
N GLU A 8 -4.43 3.94 17.14
CA GLU A 8 -4.04 2.90 16.17
C GLU A 8 -5.07 2.76 15.04
N VAL A 9 -6.37 2.87 15.36
CA VAL A 9 -7.43 2.85 14.33
C VAL A 9 -7.36 4.08 13.44
N VAL A 10 -7.13 5.26 14.03
CA VAL A 10 -7.00 6.52 13.28
C VAL A 10 -5.80 6.47 12.33
N ASP A 11 -4.65 6.00 12.81
CA ASP A 11 -3.45 5.83 12.00
C ASP A 11 -3.71 4.87 10.83
N ASP A 12 -4.38 3.75 11.07
CA ASP A 12 -4.71 2.76 10.03
C ASP A 12 -5.63 3.34 8.96
N ILE A 13 -6.63 4.13 9.36
CA ILE A 13 -7.52 4.83 8.43
C ILE A 13 -6.70 5.81 7.57
N ILE A 14 -5.80 6.58 8.18
CA ILE A 14 -4.94 7.54 7.47
C ILE A 14 -4.04 6.80 6.46
N TYR A 15 -3.36 5.73 6.88
CA TYR A 15 -2.48 4.96 6.00
C TYR A 15 -3.23 4.34 4.83
N PHE A 16 -4.42 3.77 5.09
CA PHE A 16 -5.28 3.23 4.05
C PHE A 16 -5.74 4.32 3.07
N SER A 17 -6.27 5.43 3.57
CA SER A 17 -6.80 6.53 2.74
C SER A 17 -5.71 7.16 1.88
N LEU A 18 -4.53 7.43 2.44
CA LEU A 18 -3.40 7.98 1.69
C LEU A 18 -2.96 7.03 0.58
N SER A 19 -2.83 5.74 0.89
CA SER A 19 -2.41 4.73 -0.08
C SER A 19 -3.45 4.51 -1.18
N ALA A 20 -4.73 4.50 -0.82
CA ALA A 20 -5.85 4.40 -1.77
C ALA A 20 -5.86 5.61 -2.72
N PHE A 21 -5.66 6.82 -2.20
CA PHE A 21 -5.55 8.04 -3.01
C PHE A 21 -4.37 7.97 -3.98
N LEU A 22 -3.18 7.59 -3.51
CA LEU A 22 -2.01 7.44 -4.37
C LEU A 22 -2.22 6.37 -5.45
N SER A 23 -2.93 5.28 -5.14
CA SER A 23 -3.28 4.25 -6.11
C SER A 23 -4.22 4.77 -7.20
N ILE A 24 -5.23 5.56 -6.83
CA ILE A 24 -6.11 6.24 -7.81
C ILE A 24 -5.29 7.16 -8.72
N VAL A 25 -4.37 7.96 -8.16
CA VAL A 25 -3.50 8.85 -8.94
C VAL A 25 -2.61 8.04 -9.88
N ALA A 26 -2.00 6.97 -9.40
CA ALA A 26 -1.17 6.10 -10.22
C ALA A 26 -1.98 5.46 -11.36
N THR A 27 -3.18 4.96 -11.06
CA THR A 27 -4.11 4.41 -12.06
C THR A 27 -4.55 5.45 -13.06
N PHE A 28 -4.83 6.69 -12.64
CA PHE A 28 -5.17 7.78 -13.54
C PHE A 28 -4.01 8.10 -14.50
N ILE A 29 -2.78 8.23 -13.98
CA ILE A 29 -1.58 8.46 -14.81
C ILE A 29 -1.42 7.30 -15.80
N PHE A 30 -1.60 6.06 -15.35
CA PHE A 30 -1.63 4.90 -16.23
C PHE A 30 -2.79 4.93 -17.21
N ASP A 31 -3.96 5.46 -16.87
CA ASP A 31 -5.09 5.49 -17.78
C ASP A 31 -4.81 6.42 -18.96
N ILE A 32 -4.16 7.55 -18.68
CA ILE A 32 -3.83 8.57 -19.66
C ILE A 32 -2.46 8.39 -20.30
N HIS A 33 -1.64 7.42 -19.86
CA HIS A 33 -0.21 7.37 -20.21
C HIS A 33 0.04 7.29 -21.73
N HIS A 34 -0.87 6.63 -22.46
CA HIS A 34 -0.77 6.52 -23.90
C HIS A 34 -0.88 7.89 -24.60
N SER A 35 -1.55 8.86 -23.97
CA SER A 35 -1.66 10.23 -24.48
C SER A 35 -0.32 10.95 -24.49
N PHE A 36 0.68 10.49 -23.72
CA PHE A 36 2.03 11.09 -23.70
C PHE A 36 2.92 10.65 -24.86
N TYR A 37 2.57 9.56 -25.57
CA TYR A 37 3.38 8.99 -26.65
C TYR A 37 2.88 9.32 -28.06
N GLN A 38 1.76 10.04 -28.19
CA GLN A 38 1.23 10.46 -29.48
C GLN A 38 1.56 11.94 -29.72
N ASP A 39 2.15 12.27 -30.87
CA ASP A 39 2.53 13.63 -31.29
C ASP A 39 1.34 14.59 -31.51
N ASN A 40 0.11 14.13 -31.29
CA ASN A 40 -1.08 14.95 -31.49
C ASN A 40 -1.36 15.79 -30.25
N LEU A 41 -1.36 17.11 -30.44
CA LEU A 41 -1.80 18.17 -29.52
C LEU A 41 -3.29 18.00 -29.12
N PHE A 42 -3.65 16.97 -28.35
CA PHE A 42 -4.99 16.60 -27.86
C PHE A 42 -5.80 15.69 -28.82
N PRO A 43 -6.40 14.57 -28.33
CA PRO A 43 -7.20 14.49 -27.09
C PRO A 43 -6.70 13.47 -26.05
N LEU A 44 -7.05 13.71 -24.77
CA LEU A 44 -6.85 12.74 -23.69
C LEU A 44 -7.52 11.41 -24.06
N LYS A 45 -6.71 10.36 -24.19
CA LYS A 45 -7.18 9.01 -24.44
C LYS A 45 -7.09 8.21 -23.14
N PHE A 46 -8.25 7.74 -22.69
CA PHE A 46 -8.36 6.80 -21.58
C PHE A 46 -8.29 5.36 -22.12
N ILE A 47 -7.47 4.54 -21.46
CA ILE A 47 -7.34 3.11 -21.69
C ILE A 47 -8.50 2.36 -21.04
N PHE A 48 -8.83 2.72 -19.80
CA PHE A 48 -9.92 2.14 -19.05
C PHE A 48 -11.24 2.73 -19.50
N ARG A 49 -12.20 1.85 -19.79
CA ARG A 49 -13.55 2.25 -20.21
C ARG A 49 -14.53 2.37 -19.05
N THR A 50 -14.12 1.97 -17.86
CA THR A 50 -15.01 1.84 -16.73
C THR A 50 -14.39 2.32 -15.43
N LYS A 51 -15.25 2.83 -14.55
CA LYS A 51 -14.85 3.39 -13.24
C LYS A 51 -14.50 2.31 -12.22
N GLU A 52 -14.89 1.05 -12.45
CA GLU A 52 -14.60 -0.02 -11.48
C GLU A 52 -13.09 -0.26 -11.35
N VAL A 53 -12.30 0.00 -12.40
CA VAL A 53 -10.83 -0.11 -12.35
C VAL A 53 -10.24 0.82 -11.28
N TYR A 54 -10.78 2.03 -11.17
CA TYR A 54 -10.36 3.01 -10.16
C TYR A 54 -10.76 2.60 -8.75
N LEU A 55 -11.95 2.01 -8.57
CA LEU A 55 -12.41 1.51 -7.27
C LEU A 55 -11.56 0.32 -6.81
N VAL A 56 -11.31 -0.64 -7.71
CA VAL A 56 -10.47 -1.80 -7.44
C VAL A 56 -9.04 -1.36 -7.12
N SER A 57 -8.50 -0.41 -7.87
CA SER A 57 -7.19 0.17 -7.59
C SER A 57 -7.15 0.85 -6.21
N ALA A 58 -8.14 1.68 -5.88
CA ALA A 58 -8.20 2.36 -4.59
C ALA A 58 -8.19 1.36 -3.42
N LEU A 59 -9.01 0.30 -3.50
CA LEU A 59 -9.08 -0.73 -2.48
C LEU A 59 -7.80 -1.56 -2.40
N ALA A 60 -7.28 -2.02 -3.54
CA ALA A 60 -6.07 -2.83 -3.59
C ALA A 60 -4.85 -2.04 -3.10
N GLY A 61 -4.67 -0.81 -3.59
CA GLY A 61 -3.59 0.07 -3.18
C GLY A 61 -3.73 0.53 -1.73
N GLY A 62 -4.95 0.76 -1.25
CA GLY A 62 -5.23 1.04 0.16
C GLY A 62 -4.78 -0.09 1.08
N ILE A 63 -5.17 -1.34 0.79
CA ILE A 63 -4.80 -2.52 1.59
C ILE A 63 -3.29 -2.76 1.51
N LEU A 64 -2.73 -2.80 0.30
CA LEU A 64 -1.30 -3.07 0.10
C LEU A 64 -0.44 -1.98 0.74
N GLY A 65 -0.80 -0.71 0.55
CA GLY A 65 -0.07 0.41 1.13
C GLY A 65 -0.13 0.42 2.66
N LEU A 66 -1.29 0.11 3.26
CA LEU A 66 -1.39 -0.06 4.72
C LEU A 66 -0.44 -1.15 5.22
N ILE A 67 -0.40 -2.31 4.57
CA ILE A 67 0.51 -3.41 4.93
C ILE A 67 1.96 -2.94 4.81
N TRP A 68 2.33 -2.32 3.69
CA TRP A 68 3.70 -1.85 3.45
C TRP A 68 4.14 -0.78 4.44
N ILE A 69 3.29 0.19 4.76
CA ILE A 69 3.58 1.23 5.75
C ILE A 69 3.80 0.59 7.12
N LYS A 70 2.95 -0.34 7.55
CA LYS A 70 3.16 -1.05 8.83
C LYS A 70 4.45 -1.85 8.86
N VAL A 71 4.76 -2.57 7.78
CA VAL A 71 6.03 -3.32 7.66
C VAL A 71 7.23 -2.37 7.72
N PHE A 72 7.15 -1.22 7.05
CA PHE A 72 8.19 -0.20 7.06
C PHE A 72 8.39 0.40 8.46
N LEU A 73 7.31 0.82 9.13
CA LEU A 73 7.36 1.33 10.50
C LEU A 73 7.90 0.28 11.48
N PHE A 74 7.53 -0.99 11.31
CA PHE A 74 8.07 -2.09 12.10
C PHE A 74 9.59 -2.26 11.87
N ALA A 75 10.05 -2.18 10.63
CA ALA A 75 11.47 -2.25 10.29
C ALA A 75 12.29 -1.11 10.92
N LEU A 76 11.71 0.08 11.05
CA LEU A 76 12.35 1.24 11.70
C LEU A 76 12.44 1.15 13.22
N GLN A 77 11.67 0.26 13.87
CA GLN A 77 11.77 0.11 15.33
C GLN A 77 13.17 -0.39 15.75
N LYS A 78 13.74 0.24 16.78
CA LYS A 78 15.04 -0.19 17.32
C LYS A 78 14.99 -1.66 17.77
N ASN A 79 16.07 -2.38 17.48
CA ASN A 79 16.23 -3.81 17.79
C ASN A 79 15.30 -4.76 17.02
N THR A 80 14.61 -4.32 15.97
CA THR A 80 13.76 -5.20 15.14
C THR A 80 14.54 -6.38 14.57
N PHE A 81 15.74 -6.15 14.03
CA PHE A 81 16.59 -7.22 13.53
C PHE A 81 16.97 -8.25 14.61
N ALA A 82 17.30 -7.79 15.82
CA ALA A 82 17.64 -8.66 16.95
C ALA A 82 16.41 -9.47 17.43
N LYS A 83 15.23 -8.86 17.45
CA LYS A 83 13.95 -9.54 17.76
C LYS A 83 13.64 -10.63 16.75
N ILE A 84 13.75 -10.33 15.44
CA ILE A 84 13.54 -11.28 14.35
C ILE A 84 14.53 -12.45 14.46
N LYS A 85 15.83 -12.15 14.60
CA LYS A 85 16.88 -13.17 14.76
C LYS A 85 16.62 -14.11 15.94
N ASN A 86 16.18 -13.57 17.08
CA ASN A 86 15.84 -14.36 18.25
C ASN A 86 14.59 -15.22 18.05
N TYR A 87 13.58 -14.71 17.33
CA TYR A 87 12.37 -15.47 16.98
C TYR A 87 12.71 -16.67 16.09
N PHE A 88 13.48 -16.45 15.02
CA PHE A 88 13.97 -17.53 14.15
C PHE A 88 14.79 -18.57 14.92
N ARG A 89 15.65 -18.13 15.85
CA ARG A 89 16.44 -19.05 16.68
C ARG A 89 15.57 -19.91 17.60
N LYS A 90 14.50 -19.35 18.18
CA LYS A 90 13.52 -20.10 18.98
C LYS A 90 12.73 -21.09 18.11
N PHE A 91 12.24 -20.65 16.96
CA PHE A 91 11.50 -21.49 16.02
C PHE A 91 12.34 -22.69 15.54
N LYS A 92 13.61 -22.47 15.18
CA LYS A 92 14.54 -23.55 14.81
C LYS A 92 14.80 -24.56 15.93
N LYS A 93 14.68 -24.15 17.20
CA LYS A 93 14.78 -25.05 18.36
C LYS A 93 13.51 -25.86 18.63
N LEU A 94 12.34 -25.38 18.18
CA LEU A 94 11.05 -26.09 18.29
C LEU A 94 10.87 -27.16 17.21
N LEU A 95 11.56 -27.02 16.09
CA LEU A 95 11.60 -27.98 14.98
C LEU A 95 12.64 -29.09 15.15
N LYS A 96 13.45 -29.03 16.21
CA LYS A 96 14.45 -30.03 16.58
C LYS A 96 13.96 -30.81 17.78
#